data_AF-A0A2X2V4H3-F1
#
_entry.id   AF-A0A2X2V4H3-F1
#
_cell.length_a   1.000
_cell.length_b   1.000
_cell.length_c   1.000
_cell.angle_alpha   90.00
_cell.angle_beta   90.00
_cell.angle_gamma   90.00
#
_symmetry.space_group_name_H-M   'P 1'
#
loop_
_entity.id
_entity.type
_entity.pdbx_description
1 polymer ?
#
loop_
_entity_poly.entity_id
_entity_poly.type
_entity_poly.pdbx_seq_one_letter_code
_entity_poly.pdbx_strand_id
1 'polypeptide(L)'
;MDEPFGALDPVTRATLQQEMIRIHQLLGRTIVLVTHDIDEALTLADNIVLMDGGKVIQQGTPLELLTKPANDFVRDFFGRSELGVRLLSLRHVADSIRADERLEGEPIRADMTLREALSLFIDRQCDRLPVVDEQNQPCGVLHFSDLVRRRENAPAA
;
A
#
# COMPACT_ATOMS: atom_id res chain seq x y z
N MET A 1 -21.72 -1.72 6.54
CA MET A 1 -21.90 -0.50 5.74
C MET A 1 -21.91 -0.93 4.29
N ASP A 2 -22.87 -0.45 3.51
CA ASP A 2 -23.05 -0.86 2.12
C ASP A 2 -22.73 0.33 1.21
N GLU A 3 -21.63 0.24 0.46
CA GLU A 3 -21.05 1.28 -0.40
C GLU A 3 -21.04 2.70 0.19
N PRO A 4 -20.53 2.92 1.42
CA PRO A 4 -20.69 4.19 2.13
C PRO A 4 -19.99 5.37 1.47
N PHE A 5 -19.02 5.13 0.57
CA PHE A 5 -18.28 6.19 -0.12
C PHE A 5 -18.52 6.25 -1.64
N GLY A 6 -19.40 5.40 -2.19
CA GLY A 6 -19.60 5.28 -3.63
C GLY A 6 -20.14 6.55 -4.30
N ALA A 7 -20.95 7.33 -3.57
CA ALA A 7 -21.58 8.56 -4.08
C ALA A 7 -20.71 9.83 -3.94
N LEU A 8 -19.50 9.70 -3.40
CA LEU A 8 -18.64 10.85 -3.10
C LEU A 8 -17.61 11.10 -4.19
N ASP A 9 -17.25 12.37 -4.34
CA ASP A 9 -16.10 12.75 -5.15
C ASP A 9 -14.78 12.19 -4.58
N PRO A 10 -13.72 12.02 -5.40
CA PRO A 10 -12.49 11.38 -4.96
C PRO A 10 -11.79 12.04 -3.77
N VAL A 11 -11.84 13.37 -3.66
CA VAL A 11 -11.14 14.13 -2.61
C VAL A 11 -11.85 13.97 -1.27
N THR A 12 -13.17 14.13 -1.27
CA THR A 12 -14.02 13.96 -0.10
C THR A 12 -14.02 12.51 0.36
N ARG A 13 -14.03 11.56 -0.60
CA ARG A 13 -13.90 10.12 -0.34
C ARG A 13 -12.64 9.82 0.46
N ALA A 14 -11.47 10.22 -0.02
CA ALA A 14 -10.20 9.96 0.66
C ALA A 14 -10.18 10.52 2.09
N THR A 15 -10.67 11.75 2.25
CA THR A 15 -10.75 12.41 3.56
C THR A 15 -11.63 11.63 4.55
N LEU A 16 -12.81 11.18 4.11
CA LEU A 16 -13.73 10.41 4.97
C LEU A 16 -13.22 9.00 5.27
N GLN A 17 -12.49 8.38 4.34
CA GLN A 17 -11.82 7.10 4.58
C GLN A 17 -10.77 7.21 5.70
N GLN A 18 -9.95 8.27 5.69
CA GLN A 18 -9.00 8.54 6.77
C GLN A 18 -9.67 8.82 8.12
N GLU A 19 -10.76 9.59 8.14
CA GLU A 19 -11.52 9.80 9.37
C GLU A 19 -12.15 8.49 9.88
N MET A 20 -12.62 7.62 8.99
CA MET A 20 -13.12 6.30 9.37
C MET A 20 -12.04 5.44 10.01
N ILE A 21 -10.83 5.39 9.44
CA ILE A 21 -9.69 4.68 10.03
C ILE A 21 -9.39 5.24 11.42
N ARG A 22 -9.29 6.57 11.56
CA ARG A 22 -9.00 7.25 12.83
C ARG A 22 -10.05 6.91 13.90
N ILE A 23 -11.32 6.96 13.53
CA ILE A 23 -12.43 6.63 14.43
C ILE A 23 -12.43 5.14 14.81
N HIS A 24 -12.16 4.25 13.84
CA HIS A 24 -12.04 2.82 14.08
C HIS A 24 -10.93 2.51 15.09
N GLN A 25 -9.76 3.14 14.94
CA GLN A 25 -8.64 3.01 15.88
C GLN A 25 -9.00 3.49 17.30
N LEU A 26 -9.81 4.54 17.42
CA LEU A 26 -10.26 5.06 18.72
C LEU A 26 -11.32 4.18 19.38
N LEU A 27 -12.23 3.59 18.60
CA LEU A 27 -13.39 2.86 19.13
C LEU A 27 -13.17 1.34 19.24
N GLY A 28 -12.25 0.77 18.46
CA GLY A 28 -11.93 -0.66 18.44
C GLY A 28 -13.13 -1.56 18.09
N ARG A 29 -14.07 -1.07 17.27
CA ARG A 29 -15.29 -1.82 16.91
C ARG A 29 -15.12 -2.46 15.55
N THR A 30 -15.50 -3.73 15.43
CA THR A 30 -15.51 -4.41 14.12
C THR A 30 -16.45 -3.70 13.14
N ILE A 31 -15.92 -3.37 11.97
CA ILE A 31 -16.69 -2.77 10.86
C ILE A 31 -16.73 -3.78 9.71
N VAL A 32 -17.92 -4.04 9.19
CA VAL A 32 -18.11 -4.77 7.94
C VAL A 32 -18.44 -3.76 6.87
N LEU A 33 -17.60 -3.69 5.83
CA LEU A 33 -17.70 -2.77 4.72
C LEU A 33 -17.93 -3.56 3.43
N VAL A 34 -18.89 -3.13 2.62
CA VAL A 34 -19.13 -3.64 1.27
C VAL A 34 -18.79 -2.53 0.30
N THR A 35 -17.94 -2.83 -0.67
CA THR A 35 -17.55 -1.91 -1.75
C THR A 35 -17.23 -2.70 -3.00
N HIS A 36 -17.46 -2.08 -4.16
CA HIS A 36 -16.96 -2.57 -5.45
C HIS A 36 -15.61 -1.94 -5.82
N ASP A 37 -15.13 -0.97 -5.06
CA ASP A 37 -13.85 -0.30 -5.27
C ASP A 37 -12.72 -1.08 -4.59
N ILE A 38 -11.74 -1.48 -5.39
CA ILE A 38 -10.63 -2.31 -4.91
C ILE A 38 -9.65 -1.49 -4.09
N ASP A 39 -9.40 -0.24 -4.45
CA ASP A 39 -8.45 0.61 -3.73
C ASP A 39 -8.99 0.93 -2.33
N GLU A 40 -10.31 1.10 -2.21
CA GLU A 40 -10.99 1.22 -0.92
C GLU A 40 -10.79 -0.05 -0.06
N ALA A 41 -11.04 -1.23 -0.64
CA ALA A 41 -10.86 -2.49 0.08
C ALA A 41 -9.40 -2.71 0.51
N LEU A 42 -8.43 -2.39 -0.34
CA LEU A 42 -7.00 -2.51 -0.02
C LEU A 42 -6.54 -1.51 1.04
N THR A 43 -7.15 -0.33 1.10
CA THR A 43 -6.76 0.74 2.05
C THR A 43 -7.42 0.57 3.42
N LEU A 44 -8.68 0.13 3.46
CA LEU A 44 -9.48 0.12 4.68
C LEU A 44 -9.55 -1.24 5.39
N ALA A 45 -9.34 -2.35 4.67
CA ALA A 45 -9.65 -3.66 5.21
C ALA A 45 -8.43 -4.35 5.81
N ASP A 46 -8.60 -4.88 7.02
CA ASP A 46 -7.65 -5.85 7.60
C ASP A 46 -7.79 -7.23 6.92
N ASN A 47 -9.00 -7.58 6.48
CA ASN A 47 -9.35 -8.84 5.83
C ASN A 47 -10.40 -8.59 4.73
N ILE A 48 -10.19 -9.17 3.55
CA ILE A 48 -11.05 -9.01 2.38
C ILE A 48 -11.72 -10.34 2.08
N VAL A 49 -13.03 -10.29 1.83
CA VAL A 49 -13.82 -11.40 1.28
C VAL A 49 -14.25 -11.00 -0.12
N LEU A 50 -13.66 -11.63 -1.14
CA LEU A 50 -14.07 -11.46 -2.52
C LEU A 50 -15.21 -12.41 -2.85
N MET A 51 -16.31 -11.87 -3.37
CA MET A 51 -17.49 -12.62 -3.75
C MET A 51 -17.84 -12.42 -5.22
N ASP A 52 -18.33 -13.48 -5.88
CA ASP A 52 -18.89 -13.45 -7.22
C ASP A 52 -20.13 -14.35 -7.29
N GLY A 53 -21.22 -13.86 -7.89
CA GLY A 53 -22.49 -14.58 -7.99
C GLY A 53 -23.05 -15.09 -6.66
N GLY A 54 -22.79 -14.37 -5.54
CA GLY A 54 -23.20 -14.78 -4.20
C GLY A 54 -22.35 -15.88 -3.56
N LYS A 55 -21.23 -16.27 -4.18
CA LYS A 55 -20.27 -17.23 -3.63
C LYS A 55 -18.99 -16.53 -3.22
N VAL A 56 -18.40 -16.96 -2.10
CA VAL A 56 -17.06 -16.52 -1.71
C VAL A 56 -16.05 -17.18 -2.64
N ILE A 57 -15.26 -16.36 -3.32
CA ILE A 57 -14.21 -16.80 -4.23
C ILE A 57 -12.88 -16.94 -3.50
N GLN A 58 -12.52 -15.94 -2.69
CA GLN A 58 -11.32 -15.95 -1.86
C GLN A 58 -11.51 -15.04 -0.65
N GLN A 59 -10.88 -15.40 0.46
CA GLN A 59 -10.78 -14.58 1.66
C GLN A 59 -9.33 -14.55 2.14
N GLY A 60 -8.90 -13.42 2.69
CA GLY A 60 -7.58 -13.26 3.27
C GLY A 60 -7.19 -11.81 3.49
N THR A 61 -5.95 -11.58 3.89
CA THR A 61 -5.39 -10.22 4.00
C THR A 61 -5.22 -9.58 2.62
N PRO A 62 -5.23 -8.24 2.52
CA PRO A 62 -4.94 -7.54 1.25
C PRO A 62 -3.68 -8.06 0.55
N LEU A 63 -2.62 -8.32 1.32
CA LEU A 63 -1.36 -8.85 0.82
C LEU A 63 -1.50 -10.26 0.24
N GLU A 64 -2.27 -11.14 0.87
CA GLU A 64 -2.49 -12.51 0.38
C GLU A 64 -3.31 -12.52 -0.91
N LEU A 65 -4.34 -11.68 -1.04
CA LEU A 65 -5.14 -11.61 -2.27
C LEU A 65 -4.29 -11.14 -3.46
N LEU A 66 -3.33 -10.24 -3.24
CA LEU A 66 -2.43 -9.75 -4.28
C LEU A 66 -1.28 -10.72 -4.61
N THR A 67 -0.71 -11.37 -3.60
CA THR A 67 0.49 -12.21 -3.78
C THR A 67 0.17 -13.68 -4.08
N LYS A 68 -0.97 -14.17 -3.61
CA LYS A 68 -1.43 -15.56 -3.73
C LYS A 68 -2.91 -15.63 -4.16
N PRO A 69 -3.26 -15.09 -5.35
CA PRO A 69 -4.63 -15.20 -5.86
C PRO A 69 -5.00 -16.67 -6.10
N ALA A 70 -6.21 -17.06 -5.67
CA ALA A 70 -6.70 -18.43 -5.73
C ALA A 70 -6.99 -18.90 -7.17
N ASN A 71 -7.33 -17.98 -8.07
CA ASN A 71 -7.60 -18.28 -9.49
C ASN A 71 -7.33 -17.06 -10.39
N ASP A 72 -7.48 -17.23 -11.70
CA ASP A 72 -7.33 -16.15 -12.69
C ASP A 72 -8.33 -15.01 -12.47
N PHE A 73 -9.56 -15.30 -12.04
CA PHE A 73 -10.55 -14.27 -11.76
C PHE A 73 -10.08 -13.33 -10.64
N VAL A 74 -9.58 -13.85 -9.52
CA VAL A 74 -9.03 -12.99 -8.44
C VAL A 74 -7.85 -12.18 -8.96
N ARG A 75 -6.93 -12.83 -9.70
CA ARG A 75 -5.77 -12.15 -10.27
C ARG A 75 -6.17 -11.02 -11.24
N ASP A 76 -7.18 -11.24 -12.06
CA ASP A 76 -7.65 -10.27 -13.04
C ASP A 76 -8.49 -9.17 -12.38
N PHE A 77 -9.26 -9.51 -11.34
CA PHE A 77 -10.01 -8.57 -10.51
C PHE A 77 -9.07 -7.53 -9.87
N PHE A 78 -7.96 -7.97 -9.26
CA PHE A 78 -6.97 -7.06 -8.69
C PHE A 78 -6.01 -6.41 -9.72
N GLY A 79 -6.19 -6.70 -11.01
CA GLY A 79 -5.52 -6.04 -12.14
C GLY A 79 -4.05 -6.45 -12.35
N ARG A 80 -3.79 -7.31 -13.35
CA ARG A 80 -2.43 -7.77 -13.73
C ARG A 80 -1.41 -6.64 -13.95
N SER A 81 -1.86 -5.51 -14.50
CA SER A 81 -1.02 -4.36 -14.89
C SER A 81 -0.69 -3.42 -13.72
N GLU A 82 -1.48 -3.42 -12.65
CA GLU A 82 -1.30 -2.54 -11.50
C GLU A 82 -0.71 -3.25 -10.28
N LEU A 83 -0.63 -4.59 -10.30
CA LEU A 83 -0.06 -5.39 -9.20
C LEU A 83 1.27 -4.84 -8.69
N GLY A 84 2.17 -4.43 -9.60
CA GLY A 84 3.45 -3.84 -9.22
C GLY A 84 3.27 -2.55 -8.39
N VAL A 85 2.44 -1.63 -8.86
CA VAL A 85 2.18 -0.34 -8.19
C VAL A 85 1.38 -0.53 -6.89
N ARG A 86 0.40 -1.43 -6.88
CA ARG A 86 -0.40 -1.76 -5.69
C ARG A 86 0.44 -2.39 -4.58
N LEU A 87 1.41 -3.25 -4.94
CA LEU A 87 2.38 -3.77 -3.98
C LEU A 87 3.30 -2.70 -3.39
N LEU A 88 3.56 -1.61 -4.13
CA LEU A 88 4.31 -0.46 -3.60
C LEU A 88 3.49 0.35 -2.60
N SER A 89 2.15 0.39 -2.72
CA SER A 89 1.28 1.04 -1.74
C SER A 89 1.27 0.34 -0.38
N LEU A 90 1.56 -0.98 -0.34
CA LEU A 90 1.53 -1.79 0.89
C LEU A 90 2.86 -1.89 1.62
N ARG A 91 3.94 -1.34 1.06
CA ARG A 91 5.30 -1.39 1.62
C ARG A 91 5.77 0.01 1.96
N HIS A 92 6.57 0.13 3.01
CA HIS A 92 7.11 1.41 3.43
C HIS A 92 8.54 1.61 2.93
N VAL A 93 8.94 2.88 2.84
CA VAL A 93 10.31 3.26 2.47
C VAL A 93 11.32 2.59 3.41
N ALA A 94 11.04 2.56 4.70
CA ALA A 94 11.88 1.92 5.72
C ALA A 94 12.28 0.47 5.37
N ASP A 95 11.43 -0.28 4.65
CA ASP A 95 11.67 -1.69 4.33
C ASP A 95 12.77 -1.91 3.27
N SER A 96 13.14 -0.85 2.53
CA SER A 96 13.98 -0.93 1.32
C SER A 96 15.14 0.08 1.29
N ILE A 97 15.48 0.69 2.42
CA ILE A 97 16.60 1.65 2.51
C ILE A 97 17.97 0.97 2.60
N ARG A 98 18.99 1.67 2.13
CA ARG A 98 20.41 1.35 2.38
C ARG A 98 20.94 2.26 3.49
N ALA A 99 21.11 1.69 4.68
CA ALA A 99 21.46 2.44 5.89
C ALA A 99 22.94 2.87 5.94
N ASP A 100 23.78 2.26 5.11
CA ASP A 100 25.20 2.55 4.96
C ASP A 100 25.48 3.75 4.05
N GLU A 101 24.49 4.18 3.27
CA GLU A 101 24.59 5.34 2.39
C GLU A 101 23.99 6.59 3.05
N ARG A 102 24.61 7.74 2.78
CA ARG A 102 24.07 9.06 3.10
C ARG A 102 24.10 9.93 1.85
N LEU A 103 23.01 10.63 1.61
CA LEU A 103 22.87 11.55 0.49
C LEU A 103 22.41 12.90 1.03
N GLU A 104 22.99 13.98 0.52
CA GLU A 104 22.51 15.33 0.78
C GLU A 104 21.38 15.67 -0.21
N GLY A 105 20.35 16.36 0.27
CA GLY A 105 19.20 16.73 -0.54
C GLY A 105 17.94 16.87 0.30
N GLU A 106 16.81 17.04 -0.38
CA GLU A 106 15.50 17.07 0.26
C GLU A 106 15.07 15.66 0.67
N PRO A 107 14.99 15.35 1.97
CA PRO A 107 14.73 13.99 2.43
C PRO A 107 13.27 13.61 2.29
N ILE A 108 13.02 12.31 2.19
CA ILE A 108 11.69 11.69 2.31
C ILE A 108 11.58 10.99 3.66
N ARG A 109 10.35 10.79 4.14
CA ARG A 109 10.15 10.11 5.42
C ARG A 109 10.15 8.59 5.27
N ALA A 110 10.66 7.90 6.27
CA ALA A 110 10.73 6.44 6.30
C ALA A 110 9.34 5.75 6.38
N ASP A 111 8.32 6.45 6.89
CA ASP A 111 6.93 6.01 7.00
C ASP A 111 6.10 6.22 5.72
N MET A 112 6.68 6.82 4.67
CA MET A 112 6.02 6.92 3.37
C MET A 112 5.91 5.54 2.72
N THR A 113 4.89 5.36 1.89
CA THR A 113 4.76 4.17 1.06
C THR A 113 5.78 4.22 -0.09
N LEU A 114 6.17 3.04 -0.59
CA LEU A 114 7.03 2.97 -1.78
C LEU A 114 6.34 3.54 -3.03
N ARG A 115 5.00 3.61 -3.06
CA ARG A 115 4.25 4.26 -4.14
C ARG A 115 4.45 5.78 -4.11
N GLU A 116 4.39 6.40 -2.94
CA GLU A 116 4.65 7.84 -2.81
C GLU A 116 6.12 8.16 -3.15
N ALA A 117 7.05 7.31 -2.70
CA ALA A 117 8.46 7.44 -3.08
C ALA A 117 8.67 7.30 -4.59
N LEU A 118 7.98 6.36 -5.26
CA LEU A 118 8.01 6.23 -6.72
C LEU A 118 7.54 7.53 -7.42
N SER A 119 6.46 8.14 -6.94
CA SER A 119 5.99 9.43 -7.46
C SER A 119 7.07 10.51 -7.33
N LEU A 120 7.76 10.57 -6.19
CA LEU A 120 8.86 11.52 -5.96
C LEU A 120 10.09 11.26 -6.84
N PHE A 121 10.43 9.99 -7.11
CA PHE A 121 11.52 9.67 -8.04
C PHE A 121 11.23 10.20 -9.45
N ILE A 122 9.99 10.05 -9.91
CA ILE A 122 9.55 10.51 -11.23
C ILE A 122 9.52 12.04 -11.28
N ASP A 123 8.90 12.68 -10.28
CA ASP A 123 8.75 14.14 -10.21
C ASP A 123 10.11 14.86 -10.12
N ARG A 124 11.00 14.36 -9.25
CA ARG A 124 12.34 14.92 -9.06
C ARG A 124 13.36 14.43 -10.10
N GLN A 125 12.97 13.54 -11.02
CA GLN A 125 13.83 12.93 -12.04
C GLN A 125 15.15 12.39 -11.48
N CYS A 126 15.07 11.71 -10.34
CA CYS A 126 16.23 11.21 -9.61
C CYS A 126 16.18 9.69 -9.46
N ASP A 127 17.33 9.08 -9.18
CA ASP A 127 17.48 7.65 -8.94
C ASP A 127 17.70 7.32 -7.45
N ARG A 128 17.92 8.34 -6.62
CA ARG A 128 18.21 8.21 -5.18
C ARG A 128 17.52 9.31 -4.37
N LEU A 129 16.94 8.92 -3.24
CA LEU A 129 16.29 9.82 -2.30
C LEU A 129 16.87 9.62 -0.89
N PRO A 130 17.31 10.68 -0.19
CA PRO A 130 17.71 10.57 1.21
C PRO A 130 16.48 10.30 2.08
N VAL A 131 16.64 9.45 3.10
CA VAL A 131 15.55 9.04 3.99
C VAL A 131 15.84 9.48 5.42
N VAL A 132 14.83 10.05 6.06
CA VAL A 132 14.85 10.45 7.48
C VAL A 132 13.79 9.72 8.29
N ASP A 133 14.07 9.55 9.58
CA ASP A 133 13.13 8.95 10.53
C ASP A 133 12.10 9.97 11.02
N GLU A 134 11.25 9.55 11.97
CA GLU A 134 10.24 10.44 12.57
C GLU A 134 10.85 11.63 13.33
N GLN A 135 12.09 11.49 13.83
CA GLN A 135 12.84 12.52 14.53
C GLN A 135 13.69 13.40 13.57
N ASN A 136 13.47 13.25 12.26
CA ASN A 136 14.19 13.96 11.20
C ASN A 136 15.69 13.66 11.16
N GLN A 137 16.11 12.51 11.69
CA GLN A 137 17.49 12.05 11.61
C GLN A 137 17.71 11.23 10.34
N PRO A 138 18.86 11.40 9.64
CA PRO A 138 19.18 10.61 8.45
C PRO A 138 19.33 9.13 8.80
N CYS A 139 18.51 8.28 8.20
CA CYS A 139 18.53 6.84 8.45
C CYS A 139 18.95 6.00 7.23
N GLY A 140 19.00 6.59 6.02
CA GLY A 140 19.61 5.93 4.86
C GLY A 140 19.27 6.60 3.53
N VAL A 141 19.47 5.86 2.44
CA VAL A 141 19.12 6.26 1.07
C VAL A 141 18.24 5.19 0.43
N LEU A 142 17.14 5.61 -0.19
CA LEU A 142 16.32 4.75 -1.04
C LEU A 142 16.77 4.90 -2.50
N HIS A 143 17.01 3.78 -3.18
CA HIS A 143 17.31 3.77 -4.61
C HIS A 143 16.09 3.36 -5.43
N PHE A 144 15.92 3.94 -6.61
CA PHE A 144 14.86 3.57 -7.55
C PHE A 144 14.93 2.07 -7.92
N SER A 145 16.14 1.54 -8.08
CA SER A 145 16.35 0.12 -8.39
C SER A 145 15.83 -0.85 -7.31
N ASP A 146 15.74 -0.40 -6.06
CA ASP A 146 15.28 -1.22 -4.95
C ASP A 146 13.74 -1.34 -4.91
N LEU A 147 13.00 -0.44 -5.59
CA LEU A 147 11.55 -0.56 -5.82
C LEU A 147 11.20 -1.79 -6.69
N VAL A 148 12.07 -2.06 -7.68
CA VAL A 148 11.85 -3.09 -8.71
C VAL A 148 12.40 -4.45 -8.28
N ARG A 149 13.36 -4.48 -7.34
CA ARG A 149 13.87 -5.73 -6.78
C ARG A 149 12.77 -6.45 -5.99
N ARG A 150 12.26 -7.54 -6.56
CA ARG A 150 11.63 -8.59 -5.76
C ARG A 150 12.69 -9.09 -4.80
N ARG A 151 12.48 -8.94 -3.49
CA ARG A 151 13.20 -9.77 -2.52
C ARG A 151 12.78 -11.22 -2.81
N GLU A 152 13.61 -11.92 -3.56
CA GLU A 152 13.69 -13.37 -3.41
C GLU A 152 13.97 -13.63 -1.93
N ASN A 153 13.12 -14.44 -1.31
CA ASN A 153 13.20 -14.81 0.10
C ASN A 153 14.67 -15.02 0.51
N ALA A 154 15.14 -14.28 1.51
CA ALA A 154 16.28 -14.74 2.27
C ALA A 154 15.93 -16.14 2.82
N PRO A 155 16.72 -17.19 2.59
CA PRO A 155 16.49 -18.45 3.27
C PRO A 155 16.65 -18.19 4.77
N ALA A 156 15.65 -18.60 5.55
CA ALA A 156 15.79 -18.71 6.99
C ALA A 156 17.00 -19.62 7.27
N ALA A 157 18.02 -19.07 7.92
CA ALA A 157 19.11 -19.80 8.54
C ALA A 157 18.85 -19.89 10.04
#